data_AF-A0A560MAH7-F1
#
_entry.id   AF-A0A560MAH7-F1
#
_cell.length_a   1.000
_cell.length_b   1.000
_cell.length_c   1.000
_cell.angle_alpha   90.00
_cell.angle_beta   90.00
_cell.angle_gamma   90.00
#
_symmetry.space_group_name_H-M   'P 1'
#
loop_
_entity.id
_entity.type
_entity.pdbx_description
1 polymer ?
#
loop_
_entity_poly.entity_id
_entity_poly.type
_entity_poly.pdbx_seq_one_letter_code
_entity_poly.pdbx_strand_id
1 'polypeptide(L)'
;MKPSDIRRVGLKDEVIRLHFENPEATTDDIAAALGAGPEYVRCTFRRNGLTAVKKKDRQTAAIEAKQVLYSASTAARLRPFAERRGITVERLIYMLLQVVATDRMVDAILDDIEAA
;
A
#
# COMPACT_ATOMS: atom_id res chain seq x y z
N MET A 1 5.64 43.87 -25.85
CA MET A 1 5.38 42.98 -24.69
C MET A 1 6.69 42.74 -23.97
N LYS A 2 6.85 43.23 -22.73
CA LYS A 2 8.06 42.98 -21.92
C LYS A 2 7.92 41.62 -21.21
N PRO A 3 8.93 40.74 -21.23
CA PRO A 3 8.87 39.41 -20.63
C PRO A 3 9.22 39.46 -19.14
N SER A 4 8.52 40.29 -18.36
CA SER A 4 8.88 40.55 -16.95
C SER A 4 7.85 40.13 -15.91
N ASP A 5 6.77 39.44 -16.30
CA ASP A 5 5.81 38.85 -15.36
C ASP A 5 6.07 37.36 -15.08
N ILE A 6 7.35 36.97 -14.98
CA ILE A 6 7.70 35.69 -14.36
C ILE A 6 7.52 35.89 -12.85
N ARG A 7 6.27 35.75 -12.38
CA ARG A 7 5.97 35.68 -10.95
C ARG A 7 6.93 34.67 -10.35
N ARG A 8 7.77 35.10 -9.41
CA ARG A 8 8.55 34.20 -8.56
C ARG A 8 7.55 33.44 -7.69
N VAL A 9 6.94 32.40 -8.26
CA VAL A 9 6.08 31.48 -7.51
C VAL A 9 7.00 30.82 -6.49
N GLY A 10 6.72 31.01 -5.21
CA GLY A 10 7.54 30.42 -4.16
C GLY A 10 7.41 28.90 -4.23
N LEU A 11 8.46 28.17 -3.84
CA LEU A 11 8.45 26.70 -3.78
C LEU A 11 7.24 26.16 -3.00
N LYS A 12 6.80 26.88 -1.97
CA LYS A 12 5.56 26.61 -1.22
C LYS A 12 4.32 26.59 -2.13
N ASP A 13 4.17 27.62 -2.96
CA ASP A 13 2.99 27.79 -3.81
C ASP A 13 2.97 26.71 -4.91
N GLU A 14 4.15 26.29 -5.38
CA GLU A 14 4.25 25.15 -6.31
C GLU A 14 3.88 23.82 -5.66
N VAL A 15 4.30 23.59 -4.40
CA VAL A 15 3.87 22.41 -3.62
C VAL A 15 2.35 22.36 -3.48
N ILE A 16 1.72 23.50 -3.14
CA ILE A 16 0.27 23.59 -2.97
C ILE A 16 -0.44 23.38 -4.30
N ARG A 17 0.03 24.04 -5.38
CA ARG A 17 -0.50 23.88 -6.73
C ARG A 17 -0.47 22.42 -7.18
N LEU A 18 0.68 21.76 -7.05
CA LEU A 18 0.83 20.36 -7.46
C LEU A 18 -0.06 19.41 -6.66
N HIS A 19 -0.29 19.69 -5.38
CA HIS A 19 -1.23 18.90 -4.58
C HIS A 19 -2.67 19.02 -5.07
N PHE A 20 -3.11 20.21 -5.48
CA PHE A 20 -4.46 20.41 -6.02
C PHE A 20 -4.62 19.86 -7.44
N GLU A 21 -3.59 19.97 -8.26
CA GLU A 21 -3.58 19.40 -9.62
C GLU A 21 -3.51 17.87 -9.59
N ASN A 22 -2.86 17.29 -8.57
CA ASN A 22 -2.68 15.86 -8.42
C ASN A 22 -3.06 15.41 -6.99
N PRO A 23 -4.35 15.32 -6.66
CA PRO A 23 -4.80 14.96 -5.31
C PRO A 23 -4.40 13.53 -4.90
N GLU A 24 -4.03 12.67 -5.86
CA GLU A 24 -3.55 11.31 -5.59
C GLU A 24 -2.02 11.22 -5.39
N ALA A 25 -1.28 12.30 -5.68
CA ALA A 25 0.18 12.30 -5.57
C ALA A 25 0.63 12.20 -4.11
N THR A 26 1.64 11.36 -3.87
CA THR A 26 2.25 11.24 -2.55
C THR A 26 3.20 12.41 -2.28
N THR A 27 3.62 12.60 -1.02
CA THR A 27 4.63 13.61 -0.69
C THR A 27 5.93 13.41 -1.46
N ASP A 28 6.28 12.16 -1.74
CA ASP A 28 7.53 11.80 -2.40
C ASP A 28 7.45 12.10 -3.89
N ASP A 29 6.29 11.89 -4.52
CA ASP A 29 6.04 12.24 -5.93
C ASP A 29 6.13 13.76 -6.14
N ILE A 30 5.52 14.54 -5.24
CA ILE A 30 5.56 16.01 -5.28
C ILE A 30 6.98 16.53 -5.00
N ALA A 31 7.69 15.91 -4.06
CA ALA A 31 9.09 16.25 -3.77
C ALA A 31 10.00 15.99 -4.98
N ALA A 32 9.84 14.84 -5.64
CA ALA A 32 10.57 14.48 -6.85
C ALA A 32 10.29 15.44 -8.01
N ALA A 33 9.02 15.81 -8.22
CA ALA A 33 8.61 16.74 -9.28
C ALA A 33 9.22 18.14 -9.12
N LEU A 34 9.45 18.57 -7.87
CA LEU A 34 9.98 19.90 -7.55
C LEU A 34 11.48 19.92 -7.25
N GLY A 35 12.15 18.76 -7.23
CA GLY A 35 13.53 18.64 -6.76
C GLY A 35 13.71 19.08 -5.29
N ALA A 36 12.65 18.97 -4.50
CA ALA A 36 12.63 19.37 -3.09
C ALA A 36 12.82 18.18 -2.16
N GLY A 37 13.18 18.44 -0.90
CA GLY A 37 13.20 17.40 0.13
C GLY A 37 11.78 16.97 0.53
N PRO A 38 11.49 15.67 0.73
CA PRO A 38 10.17 15.20 1.19
C PRO A 38 9.71 15.85 2.49
N GLU A 39 10.65 16.15 3.40
CA GLU A 39 10.35 16.88 4.65
C GLU A 39 9.83 18.29 4.42
N TYR A 40 10.33 18.99 3.39
CA TYR A 40 9.82 20.32 3.04
C TYR A 40 8.34 20.24 2.62
N VAL A 41 7.99 19.25 1.80
CA VAL A 41 6.62 19.01 1.33
C VAL A 41 5.71 18.66 2.51
N ARG A 42 6.14 17.75 3.39
CA ARG A 42 5.40 17.37 4.61
C ARG A 42 5.15 18.57 5.53
N CYS A 43 6.18 19.37 5.78
CA CYS A 43 6.06 20.59 6.59
C CYS A 43 5.09 21.59 5.94
N THR A 44 5.14 21.74 4.62
CA THR A 44 4.24 22.62 3.87
C THR A 44 2.81 22.12 3.97
N PHE A 45 2.55 20.83 3.80
CA PHE A 45 1.22 20.26 3.93
C PHE A 45 0.65 20.48 5.33
N ARG A 46 1.43 20.15 6.36
CA ARG A 46 1.03 20.34 7.77
C ARG A 46 0.69 21.80 8.08
N ARG A 47 1.48 22.75 7.59
CA ARG A 47 1.27 24.20 7.83
C ARG A 47 0.05 24.77 7.09
N ASN A 48 -0.38 24.14 6.00
CA ASN A 48 -1.51 24.61 5.19
C ASN A 48 -2.74 23.69 5.30
N GLY A 49 -2.76 22.75 6.26
CA GLY A 49 -3.91 21.86 6.50
C GLY A 49 -4.15 20.82 5.39
N LEU A 50 -3.14 20.52 4.57
CA LEU A 50 -3.24 19.53 3.49
C LEU A 50 -2.87 18.15 4.01
N THR A 51 -3.49 17.12 3.42
CA THR A 51 -3.21 15.72 3.76
C THR A 51 -2.60 15.02 2.57
N ALA A 52 -1.45 14.37 2.78
CA ALA A 52 -0.82 13.58 1.74
C ALA A 52 -1.51 12.24 1.59
N VAL A 53 -1.62 11.77 0.35
CA VAL A 53 -1.96 10.37 0.11
C VAL A 53 -0.82 9.51 0.63
N LYS A 54 -1.14 8.62 1.56
CA LYS A 54 -0.20 7.60 2.00
C LYS A 54 -0.01 6.65 0.83
N LYS A 55 1.23 6.48 0.38
CA LYS A 55 1.58 5.37 -0.50
C LYS A 55 1.14 4.11 0.24
N LYS A 56 0.11 3.43 -0.28
CA LYS A 56 -0.14 2.06 0.15
C LYS A 56 1.07 1.30 -0.37
N ASP A 57 2.03 1.05 0.49
CA ASP A 57 3.02 0.01 0.26
C ASP A 57 2.25 -1.32 0.20
N ARG A 58 1.62 -1.57 -0.93
CA ARG A 58 1.40 -2.92 -1.41
C ARG A 58 2.79 -3.40 -1.86
N GLN A 59 3.67 -3.65 -0.90
CA GLN A 59 4.56 -4.80 -1.05
C GLN A 59 3.70 -6.06 -0.92
N THR A 60 2.77 -6.25 -1.85
CA THR A 60 2.52 -7.58 -2.35
C THR A 60 3.79 -7.92 -3.11
N ALA A 61 4.75 -8.54 -2.42
CA ALA A 61 5.54 -9.54 -3.12
C ALA A 61 4.48 -10.41 -3.79
N ALA A 62 4.41 -10.35 -5.12
CA ALA A 62 3.48 -11.17 -5.86
C ALA A 62 3.85 -12.60 -5.49
N ILE A 63 3.06 -13.22 -4.62
CA ILE A 63 3.18 -14.65 -4.39
C ILE A 63 2.75 -15.23 -5.73
N GLU A 64 3.71 -15.55 -6.59
CA GLU A 64 3.50 -16.45 -7.73
C GLU A 64 3.21 -17.84 -7.14
N ALA A 65 2.07 -17.98 -6.49
CA ALA A 65 1.55 -19.28 -6.11
C ALA A 65 1.19 -19.99 -7.41
N LYS A 66 2.19 -20.61 -8.05
CA LYS A 66 2.04 -21.32 -9.33
C LYS A 66 1.00 -22.44 -9.24
N GLN A 67 0.79 -23.01 -8.05
CA GLN A 67 -0.33 -23.88 -7.69
C GLN A 67 -0.31 -24.12 -6.18
N VAL A 68 -1.49 -24.20 -5.54
CA VAL A 68 -1.63 -24.61 -4.13
C VAL A 68 -2.42 -25.91 -4.11
N LEU A 69 -1.79 -26.99 -3.61
CA LEU A 69 -2.43 -28.29 -3.43
C LEU A 69 -2.86 -28.44 -1.97
N TYR A 70 -4.11 -28.83 -1.76
CA TYR A 70 -4.66 -29.11 -0.44
C TYR A 70 -5.55 -30.34 -0.48
N SER A 71 -5.64 -31.04 0.64
CA SER A 71 -6.44 -32.26 0.74
C SER A 71 -7.95 -31.97 0.76
N ALA A 72 -8.75 -32.97 0.38
CA ALA A 72 -10.20 -32.88 0.46
C ALA A 72 -10.71 -32.69 1.91
N SER A 73 -10.01 -33.26 2.90
CA SER A 73 -10.35 -33.07 4.31
C SER A 73 -10.05 -31.65 4.78
N THR A 74 -8.96 -31.04 4.32
CA THR A 74 -8.67 -29.61 4.55
C THR A 74 -9.76 -28.72 3.95
N ALA A 75 -10.20 -29.01 2.72
CA ALA A 75 -11.28 -28.27 2.07
C ALA A 75 -12.60 -28.37 2.86
N ALA A 76 -12.94 -29.57 3.35
CA ALA A 76 -14.13 -29.79 4.16
C ALA A 76 -14.10 -29.00 5.48
N ARG A 77 -12.93 -28.93 6.15
CA ARG A 77 -12.74 -28.14 7.37
C ARG A 77 -12.89 -26.64 7.14
N LEU A 78 -12.47 -26.14 5.98
CA LEU A 78 -12.51 -24.71 5.64
C LEU A 78 -13.86 -24.23 5.10
N ARG A 79 -14.66 -25.12 4.49
CA ARG A 79 -15.98 -24.81 3.92
C ARG A 79 -16.91 -23.98 4.83
N PRO A 80 -17.14 -24.32 6.12
CA PRO A 80 -18.05 -23.53 6.96
C PRO A 80 -17.53 -22.11 7.26
N PHE A 81 -16.22 -21.86 7.10
CA PHE A 81 -15.63 -20.53 7.27
C PHE A 81 -15.70 -19.70 6.00
N ALA A 82 -15.67 -20.34 4.84
CA ALA A 82 -15.82 -19.73 3.54
C ALA A 82 -17.29 -19.31 3.30
N GLU A 83 -18.23 -20.20 3.62
CA GLU A 83 -19.68 -19.95 3.54
C GLU A 83 -20.11 -18.76 4.40
N ARG A 84 -19.64 -18.70 5.66
CA ARG A 84 -19.90 -17.57 6.57
C ARG A 84 -19.46 -16.21 6.00
N ARG A 85 -18.49 -16.20 5.08
CA ARG A 85 -17.92 -15.00 4.48
C ARG A 85 -18.43 -14.77 3.05
N GLY A 86 -19.27 -15.65 2.51
CA GLY A 86 -19.74 -15.58 1.13
C GLY A 86 -18.62 -15.70 0.08
N ILE A 87 -17.55 -16.45 0.39
CA ILE A 87 -16.41 -16.67 -0.51
C ILE A 87 -16.17 -18.16 -0.76
N THR A 88 -15.37 -18.49 -1.78
CA THR A 88 -14.97 -19.88 -2.02
C THR A 88 -13.85 -20.32 -1.07
N VAL A 89 -13.66 -21.63 -0.92
CA VAL A 89 -12.59 -22.20 -0.09
C VAL A 89 -11.22 -21.83 -0.64
N GLU A 90 -11.05 -21.82 -1.95
CA GLU A 90 -9.84 -21.39 -2.67
C GLU A 90 -9.50 -19.93 -2.31
N ARG A 91 -10.51 -19.06 -2.31
CA ARG A 91 -10.34 -17.65 -1.96
C ARG A 91 -9.93 -17.48 -0.51
N LEU A 92 -10.52 -18.27 0.39
CA LEU A 92 -10.16 -18.27 1.82
C LEU A 92 -8.71 -18.73 2.02
N ILE A 93 -8.28 -19.81 1.36
CA ILE A 93 -6.90 -20.31 1.42
C ILE A 93 -5.92 -19.24 0.92
N TYR A 94 -6.23 -18.60 -0.21
CA TYR A 94 -5.40 -17.53 -0.75
C TYR A 94 -5.24 -16.37 0.24
N MET A 95 -6.33 -15.96 0.90
CA MET A 95 -6.28 -14.90 1.91
C MET A 95 -5.44 -15.29 3.13
N LEU A 96 -5.56 -16.54 3.60
CA LEU A 96 -4.75 -17.04 4.72
C LEU A 96 -3.26 -17.02 4.36
N LEU A 97 -2.89 -17.54 3.19
CA LEU A 97 -1.50 -17.51 2.72
C LEU A 97 -0.97 -16.08 2.60
N GLN A 98 -1.80 -15.15 2.12
CA GLN A 98 -1.42 -13.75 2.01
C GLN A 98 -1.16 -13.11 3.37
N VAL A 99 -1.99 -13.37 4.38
CA VAL A 99 -1.80 -12.87 5.75
C VAL A 99 -0.50 -13.45 6.34
N VAL A 100 -0.32 -14.76 6.25
CA VAL A 100 0.89 -15.43 6.76
C VAL A 100 2.17 -14.87 6.13
N ALA A 101 2.16 -14.65 4.82
CA ALA A 101 3.30 -14.10 4.10
C ALA A 101 3.54 -12.60 4.41
N THR A 102 2.48 -11.81 4.54
CA THR A 102 2.57 -10.36 4.79
C THR A 102 3.03 -10.08 6.21
N ASP A 103 2.51 -10.83 7.18
CA ASP A 103 2.75 -10.60 8.60
C ASP A 103 4.00 -11.34 9.12
N ARG A 104 4.83 -11.89 8.21
CA ARG A 104 6.05 -12.68 8.53
C ARG A 104 5.79 -13.80 9.53
N MET A 105 4.63 -14.45 9.44
CA MET A 105 4.23 -15.53 10.34
C MET A 105 4.67 -16.92 9.86
N VAL A 106 5.41 -17.00 8.74
CA VAL A 106 5.84 -18.27 8.15
C VAL A 106 6.67 -19.09 9.15
N ASP A 107 7.67 -18.46 9.77
CA ASP A 107 8.59 -19.14 10.70
C ASP A 107 7.82 -19.70 11.91
N ALA A 108 6.95 -18.88 12.51
CA ALA A 108 6.13 -19.29 13.65
C ALA A 108 5.19 -20.46 13.35
N ILE A 109 4.64 -20.54 12.12
CA ILE A 109 3.76 -21.64 11.73
C ILE A 109 4.57 -22.92 11.45
N LEU A 110 5.75 -22.79 10.86
CA LEU A 110 6.61 -23.94 10.61
C LEU A 110 7.15 -24.54 11.92
N ASP A 111 7.52 -23.70 12.88
CA ASP A 111 8.00 -24.13 14.20
C ASP A 111 6.93 -24.89 14.99
N ASP A 112 5.65 -24.46 14.92
CA ASP A 112 4.53 -25.11 15.61
C ASP A 112 4.19 -26.50 15.05
N ILE A 113 4.50 -26.73 13.77
CA ILE A 113 4.33 -28.04 13.12
C ILE A 113 5.42 -29.03 13.58
N GLU A 114 6.65 -28.58 13.85
CA GLU A 114 7.71 -29.43 14.37
C GLU A 114 7.52 -29.79 15.85
N ALA A 115 6.72 -29.00 16.57
CA ALA A 115 6.42 -29.19 18.00
C ALA A 115 5.17 -30.07 18.27
N ALA A 116 4.39 -30.43 17.24
CA ALA A 116 3.11 -31.14 17.35
C ALA A 116 3.17 -32.61 16.87
#